data_AF-A0AAU9NMT5-F1
#
_entry.id   AF-A0AAU9NMT5-F1
#
_cell.length_a   1.000
_cell.length_b   1.000
_cell.length_c   1.000
_cell.angle_alpha   90.00
_cell.angle_beta   90.00
_cell.angle_gamma   90.00
#
_symmetry.space_group_name_H-M   'P 1'
#
loop_
_entity.id
_entity.type
_entity.pdbx_description
1 polymer ?
#
loop_
_entity_poly.entity_id
_entity_poly.type
_entity_poly.pdbx_seq_one_letter_code
_entity_poly.pdbx_strand_id
1 'polypeptide(L)'
;MLCEELWASKAHIPRVSQTEGLSKLAAYSLSVMDGKRSRIMKEDLWDHAWEFHFKKASPEFWRDLDPYWKGTGRPMRRYFHPDGSQTADPGDKVWGGHECCYSIVTSFLADGKIRKHYVRINRWPQMLISRGCDWGWKMSNELFCYSSVPDAEKKGGTGPCFV
;
A
#
# COMPACT_ATOMS: atom_id res chain seq x y z
N MET A 1 25.90 -4.15 8.33
CA MET A 1 25.79 -3.07 9.33
C MET A 1 24.88 -1.95 8.86
N LEU A 2 25.33 -0.91 8.14
CA LEU A 2 24.48 0.28 7.88
C LEU A 2 23.08 0.02 7.27
N CYS A 3 22.95 -0.86 6.28
CA CYS A 3 21.64 -1.19 5.69
C CYS A 3 20.80 -2.08 6.61
N GLU A 4 21.40 -3.11 7.22
CA GLU A 4 20.70 -4.03 8.13
C GLU A 4 20.11 -3.27 9.34
N GLU A 5 20.87 -2.36 9.94
CA GLU A 5 20.40 -1.51 11.04
C GLU A 5 19.28 -0.56 10.60
N LEU A 6 19.41 0.04 9.41
CA LEU A 6 18.38 0.90 8.83
C LEU A 6 17.08 0.12 8.60
N TRP A 7 17.19 -1.13 8.16
CA TRP A 7 16.09 -1.99 7.73
C TRP A 7 15.42 -2.76 8.87
N ALA A 8 16.10 -2.98 10.00
CA ALA A 8 15.64 -3.81 11.11
C ALA A 8 14.27 -3.42 11.71
N SER A 9 13.84 -2.17 11.55
CA SER A 9 12.55 -1.65 12.05
C SER A 9 11.58 -1.25 10.94
N LYS A 10 11.85 -1.65 9.69
CA LYS A 10 11.07 -1.25 8.53
C LYS A 10 10.08 -2.34 8.15
N ALA A 11 8.85 -1.93 7.88
CA ALA A 11 7.81 -2.78 7.35
C ALA A 11 8.04 -3.08 5.86
N HIS A 12 8.78 -2.23 5.15
CA HIS A 12 8.99 -2.34 3.71
C HIS A 12 10.45 -2.11 3.32
N ILE A 13 10.97 -2.92 2.40
CA ILE A 13 12.30 -2.76 1.81
C ILE A 13 12.16 -2.67 0.29
N PRO A 14 12.63 -1.58 -0.33
CA PRO A 14 12.37 -1.35 -1.75
C PRO A 14 13.24 -2.26 -2.62
N ARG A 15 12.65 -2.81 -3.68
CA ARG A 15 13.32 -3.68 -4.65
C ARG A 15 14.60 -3.07 -5.20
N VAL A 16 14.57 -1.77 -5.50
CA VAL A 16 15.71 -1.05 -6.06
C VAL A 16 16.95 -1.12 -5.18
N SER A 17 16.83 -1.21 -3.85
CA SER A 17 17.99 -1.30 -2.93
C SER A 17 18.59 -2.70 -2.83
N GLN A 18 17.90 -3.72 -3.35
CA GLN A 18 18.36 -5.11 -3.41
C GLN A 18 18.89 -5.52 -4.80
N THR A 19 19.05 -4.56 -5.71
CA THR A 19 19.59 -4.81 -7.06
C THR A 19 21.04 -5.27 -6.98
N GLU A 20 21.39 -6.32 -7.73
CA GLU A 20 22.75 -6.83 -7.80
C GLU A 20 23.75 -5.76 -8.29
N GLY A 21 24.96 -5.78 -7.74
CA GLY A 21 26.03 -4.84 -8.10
C GLY A 21 25.97 -3.47 -7.41
N LEU A 22 24.96 -3.19 -6.60
CA LEU A 22 24.91 -1.94 -5.82
C LEU A 22 25.94 -1.91 -4.69
N SER A 23 26.55 -0.73 -4.51
CA SER A 23 27.34 -0.47 -3.30
C SER A 23 26.40 -0.36 -2.08
N LYS A 24 26.92 -0.67 -0.89
CA LYS A 24 26.16 -0.53 0.38
C LYS A 24 25.65 0.90 0.59
N LEU A 25 26.42 1.90 0.18
CA LEU A 25 26.01 3.31 0.27
C LEU A 25 24.87 3.63 -0.71
N ALA A 26 24.90 3.10 -1.93
CA ALA A 26 23.83 3.28 -2.90
C ALA A 26 22.53 2.62 -2.42
N ALA A 27 22.60 1.38 -1.93
CA ALA A 27 21.45 0.68 -1.35
C ALA A 27 20.83 1.44 -0.16
N TYR A 28 21.67 1.99 0.72
CA TYR A 28 21.23 2.83 1.84
C TYR A 28 20.49 4.07 1.34
N SER A 29 21.13 4.85 0.44
CA SER A 29 20.56 6.09 -0.10
C SER A 29 19.24 5.84 -0.82
N LEU A 30 19.17 4.81 -1.64
CA LEU A 30 17.94 4.39 -2.35
C LEU A 30 16.83 4.01 -1.38
N SER A 31 17.15 3.28 -0.31
CA SER A 31 16.18 2.92 0.73
C SER A 31 15.59 4.16 1.43
N VAL A 32 16.44 5.14 1.76
CA VAL A 32 16.01 6.39 2.39
C VAL A 32 15.18 7.24 1.43
N MET A 33 15.54 7.29 0.14
CA MET A 33 14.79 8.02 -0.88
C MET A 33 13.41 7.39 -1.12
N ASP A 34 13.33 6.06 -1.25
CA ASP A 34 12.05 5.36 -1.33
C ASP A 34 11.19 5.60 -0.08
N GLY A 35 11.80 5.51 1.10
CA GLY A 35 11.19 5.79 2.40
C GLY A 35 10.46 7.14 2.48
N LYS A 36 10.88 8.11 1.67
CA LYS A 36 10.35 9.48 1.63
C LYS A 36 9.36 9.72 0.49
N ARG A 37 9.04 8.72 -0.33
CA ARG A 37 8.07 8.89 -1.42
C ARG A 37 6.69 9.24 -0.89
N SER A 38 6.06 10.19 -1.56
CA SER A 38 4.64 10.53 -1.40
C SER A 38 3.76 9.99 -2.53
N ARG A 39 4.38 9.47 -3.60
CA ARG A 39 3.71 8.94 -4.79
C ARG A 39 3.77 7.42 -4.79
N ILE A 40 2.61 6.78 -4.82
CA ILE A 40 2.50 5.32 -5.01
C ILE A 40 2.52 4.99 -6.51
N MET A 41 3.15 3.89 -6.86
CA MET A 41 3.15 3.34 -8.21
C MET A 41 2.29 2.08 -8.28
N LYS A 42 2.10 1.53 -9.48
CA LYS A 42 1.28 0.33 -9.63
C LYS A 42 1.94 -0.90 -8.98
N GLU A 43 3.26 -0.97 -9.04
CA GLU A 43 4.08 -2.00 -8.43
C GLU A 43 3.90 -2.03 -6.91
N ASP A 44 3.85 -0.86 -6.28
CA ASP A 44 3.56 -0.76 -4.85
C ASP A 44 2.19 -1.36 -4.50
N LEU A 45 1.20 -1.32 -5.40
CA LEU A 45 -0.11 -1.90 -5.13
C LEU A 45 -0.07 -3.43 -5.19
N TRP A 46 0.41 -4.02 -6.30
CA TRP A 46 0.34 -5.47 -6.50
C TRP A 46 1.48 -6.26 -5.83
N ASP A 47 2.59 -5.61 -5.46
CA ASP A 47 3.67 -6.30 -4.75
C ASP A 47 3.35 -6.55 -3.28
N HIS A 48 2.43 -5.77 -2.71
CA HIS A 48 2.01 -5.85 -1.32
C HIS A 48 0.65 -6.55 -1.21
N ALA A 49 0.49 -7.36 -0.16
CA ALA A 49 -0.82 -7.60 0.39
C ALA A 49 -1.25 -6.39 1.23
N TRP A 50 -2.54 -6.12 1.33
CA TRP A 50 -3.06 -4.96 2.04
C TRP A 50 -4.07 -5.37 3.11
N GLU A 51 -3.89 -4.85 4.32
CA GLU A 51 -4.88 -4.94 5.38
C GLU A 51 -5.94 -3.86 5.20
N PHE A 52 -7.20 -4.25 5.14
CA PHE A 52 -8.36 -3.39 4.95
C PHE A 52 -9.25 -3.40 6.19
N HIS A 53 -9.68 -2.21 6.60
CA HIS A 53 -10.75 -2.05 7.60
C HIS A 53 -11.53 -0.76 7.38
N PHE A 54 -12.77 -0.76 7.82
CA PHE A 54 -13.62 0.41 7.90
C PHE A 54 -13.24 1.27 9.11
N LYS A 55 -13.45 2.57 9.01
CA LYS A 55 -13.32 3.53 10.10
C LYS A 55 -14.63 3.67 10.86
N LYS A 56 -14.56 4.30 12.03
CA LYS A 56 -15.72 4.57 12.88
C LYS A 56 -16.84 5.33 12.15
N ALA A 57 -16.48 6.22 11.22
CA ALA A 57 -17.43 7.00 10.43
C ALA A 57 -18.21 6.18 9.39
N SER A 58 -17.81 4.94 9.10
CA SER A 58 -18.56 4.07 8.19
C SER A 58 -19.89 3.62 8.80
N PRO A 59 -20.92 3.39 7.97
CA PRO A 59 -22.18 2.82 8.42
C PRO A 59 -21.99 1.55 9.25
N GLU A 60 -22.84 1.38 10.27
CA GLU A 60 -22.76 0.26 11.23
C GLU A 60 -22.74 -1.10 10.56
N PHE A 61 -23.62 -1.30 9.57
CA PHE A 61 -23.67 -2.51 8.75
C PHE A 61 -22.28 -2.96 8.24
N TRP A 62 -21.46 -2.02 7.74
CA TRP A 62 -20.13 -2.36 7.23
C TRP A 62 -19.13 -2.67 8.34
N ARG A 63 -19.22 -1.94 9.47
CA ARG A 63 -18.39 -2.21 10.64
C ARG A 63 -18.71 -3.57 11.26
N ASP A 64 -19.97 -3.99 11.22
CA ASP A 64 -20.38 -5.32 11.71
C ASP A 64 -19.86 -6.45 10.82
N LEU A 65 -19.51 -6.19 9.56
CA LEU A 65 -18.86 -7.18 8.70
C LEU A 65 -17.35 -7.21 8.88
N ASP A 66 -16.78 -6.21 9.55
CA ASP A 66 -15.34 -6.02 9.70
C ASP A 66 -14.80 -6.71 10.96
N PRO A 67 -13.88 -7.69 10.82
CA PRO A 67 -13.24 -8.36 11.95
C PRO A 67 -12.52 -7.40 12.91
N TYR A 68 -12.01 -6.26 12.42
CA TYR A 68 -11.34 -5.25 13.24
C TYR A 68 -12.27 -4.69 14.32
N TRP A 69 -13.51 -4.36 13.96
CA TRP A 69 -14.50 -3.81 14.89
C TRP A 69 -15.10 -4.86 15.82
N LYS A 70 -15.17 -6.11 15.36
CA LYS A 70 -15.66 -7.22 16.17
C LYS A 70 -14.65 -7.69 17.22
N GLY A 71 -13.37 -7.33 17.07
CA GLY A 71 -12.28 -7.86 17.89
C GLY A 71 -12.07 -9.38 17.68
N THR A 72 -12.62 -9.94 16.60
CA THR A 72 -12.70 -11.39 16.39
C THR A 72 -11.63 -11.93 15.45
N GLY A 73 -10.74 -11.12 14.87
CA GLY A 73 -9.75 -11.67 13.95
C GLY A 73 -8.77 -10.68 13.32
N ARG A 74 -7.93 -11.24 12.45
CA ARG A 74 -6.99 -10.50 11.60
C ARG A 74 -7.74 -9.53 10.69
N PRO A 75 -7.17 -8.36 10.36
CA PRO A 75 -7.74 -7.47 9.36
C PRO A 75 -8.00 -8.19 8.03
N MET A 76 -9.04 -7.78 7.32
CA MET A 76 -9.34 -8.35 5.99
C MET A 76 -8.19 -8.07 5.03
N ARG A 77 -7.86 -9.01 4.14
CA ARG A 77 -6.80 -8.78 3.13
C ARG A 77 -7.36 -8.43 1.77
N ARG A 78 -6.62 -7.58 1.06
CA ARG A 78 -6.89 -7.17 -0.31
C ARG A 78 -5.62 -7.33 -1.13
N TYR A 79 -5.81 -7.79 -2.35
CA TYR A 79 -4.73 -8.10 -3.28
C TYR A 79 -4.98 -7.35 -4.57
N PHE A 80 -4.05 -6.50 -4.97
CA PHE A 80 -4.12 -5.78 -6.23
C PHE A 80 -3.36 -6.57 -7.29
N HIS A 81 -3.84 -6.57 -8.53
CA HIS A 81 -3.26 -7.37 -9.60
C HIS A 81 -2.80 -6.51 -10.79
N PRO A 82 -1.78 -6.95 -11.55
CA PRO A 82 -1.26 -6.20 -12.70
C PRO A 82 -2.28 -5.85 -13.78
N ASP A 83 -3.33 -6.65 -13.93
CA ASP A 83 -4.43 -6.43 -14.86
C ASP A 83 -5.40 -5.31 -14.42
N GLY A 84 -5.18 -4.70 -13.25
CA GLY A 84 -6.04 -3.68 -12.67
C GLY A 84 -7.18 -4.22 -11.82
N SER A 85 -7.29 -5.54 -11.65
CA SER A 85 -8.26 -6.15 -10.74
C SER A 85 -7.79 -6.12 -9.29
N GLN A 86 -8.74 -6.30 -8.37
CA GLN A 86 -8.49 -6.52 -6.97
C GLN A 86 -9.22 -7.79 -6.54
N THR A 87 -8.66 -8.54 -5.60
CA THR A 87 -9.33 -9.68 -4.95
C THR A 87 -9.22 -9.58 -3.42
N ALA A 88 -9.94 -10.46 -2.73
CA ALA A 88 -9.95 -10.58 -1.28
C ALA A 88 -9.77 -12.05 -0.85
N ASP A 89 -9.59 -12.27 0.44
CA ASP A 89 -9.56 -13.62 1.02
C ASP A 89 -10.89 -14.37 0.78
N PRO A 90 -10.84 -15.72 0.65
CA PRO A 90 -12.05 -16.53 0.60
C PRO A 90 -12.96 -16.30 1.82
N GLY A 91 -14.26 -16.18 1.59
CA GLY A 91 -15.24 -15.95 2.66
C GLY A 91 -15.29 -14.51 3.18
N ASP A 92 -14.59 -13.57 2.55
CA ASP A 92 -14.73 -12.14 2.86
C ASP A 92 -16.16 -11.67 2.54
N LYS A 93 -16.92 -11.40 3.60
CA LYS A 93 -18.33 -10.99 3.52
C LYS A 93 -18.53 -9.57 2.99
N VAL A 94 -17.51 -8.71 3.10
CA VAL A 94 -17.54 -7.34 2.56
C VAL A 94 -17.32 -7.37 1.05
N TRP A 95 -16.42 -8.24 0.59
CA TRP A 95 -16.13 -8.43 -0.81
C TRP A 95 -17.26 -9.16 -1.55
N GLY A 96 -17.83 -10.20 -0.94
CA GLY A 96 -19.00 -10.91 -1.47
C GLY A 96 -18.80 -11.58 -2.84
N GLY A 97 -17.55 -11.68 -3.32
CA GLY A 97 -17.21 -12.23 -4.65
C GLY A 97 -17.39 -11.24 -5.80
N HIS A 98 -17.59 -9.94 -5.52
CA HIS A 98 -17.76 -8.93 -6.57
C HIS A 98 -16.45 -8.64 -7.30
N GLU A 99 -16.52 -8.43 -8.61
CA GLU A 99 -15.39 -7.89 -9.36
C GLU A 99 -15.09 -6.45 -8.90
N CYS A 100 -13.84 -6.15 -8.58
CA CYS A 100 -13.40 -4.77 -8.43
C CYS A 100 -12.15 -4.48 -9.25
N CYS A 101 -12.15 -3.28 -9.81
CA CYS A 101 -11.01 -2.70 -10.52
C CYS A 101 -10.48 -1.51 -9.75
N TYR A 102 -9.18 -1.28 -9.83
CA TYR A 102 -8.54 -0.12 -9.24
C TYR A 102 -7.88 0.77 -10.28
N SER A 103 -7.67 2.03 -9.91
CA SER A 103 -6.94 3.00 -10.71
C SER A 103 -6.11 3.92 -9.82
N ILE A 104 -4.95 4.34 -10.33
CA ILE A 104 -4.15 5.43 -9.75
C ILE A 104 -4.43 6.67 -10.59
N VAL A 105 -4.97 7.72 -9.98
CA VAL A 105 -5.26 8.97 -10.65
C VAL A 105 -4.21 10.00 -10.24
N THR A 106 -3.48 10.53 -11.23
CA THR A 106 -2.56 11.65 -11.05
C THR A 106 -2.99 12.80 -11.94
N SER A 107 -3.19 13.97 -11.35
CA SER A 107 -3.51 15.21 -12.07
C SER A 107 -2.47 16.27 -11.75
N PHE A 108 -2.22 17.14 -12.72
CA PHE A 108 -1.20 18.18 -12.65
C PHE A 108 -1.85 19.57 -12.76
N LEU A 109 -1.20 20.55 -12.15
CA LEU A 109 -1.45 21.97 -12.40
C LEU A 109 -0.76 22.38 -13.71
N ALA A 110 -1.09 23.57 -14.21
CA ALA A 110 -0.49 24.11 -15.44
C ALA A 110 1.05 24.28 -15.34
N ASP A 111 1.58 24.45 -14.13
CA ASP A 111 3.03 24.55 -13.85
C ASP A 111 3.72 23.19 -13.69
N GLY A 112 3.02 22.08 -13.98
CA GLY A 112 3.56 20.71 -13.88
C GLY A 112 3.59 20.15 -12.46
N LYS A 113 3.18 20.91 -11.43
CA LYS A 113 3.07 20.38 -10.06
C LYS A 113 1.91 19.41 -9.95
N ILE A 114 2.07 18.35 -9.15
CA ILE A 114 0.98 17.41 -8.88
C ILE A 114 -0.12 18.13 -8.09
N ARG A 115 -1.33 18.14 -8.64
CA ARG A 115 -2.54 18.65 -7.99
C ARG A 115 -3.20 17.59 -7.11
N LYS A 116 -3.34 16.38 -7.66
CA LYS A 116 -3.94 15.24 -6.96
C LYS A 116 -3.21 13.97 -7.34
N HIS A 117 -3.01 13.10 -6.37
CA HIS A 117 -2.51 11.75 -6.56
C HIS A 117 -3.22 10.84 -5.56
N TYR A 118 -4.04 9.90 -6.06
CA TYR A 118 -4.86 9.03 -5.21
C TYR A 118 -5.13 7.69 -5.89
N VAL A 119 -5.51 6.71 -5.07
CA VAL A 119 -6.02 5.41 -5.54
C VAL A 119 -7.54 5.38 -5.42
N ARG A 120 -8.22 4.77 -6.39
CA ARG A 120 -9.67 4.57 -6.37
C ARG A 120 -10.02 3.14 -6.74
N ILE A 121 -10.91 2.53 -5.98
CA ILE A 121 -11.51 1.21 -6.27
C ILE A 121 -12.92 1.44 -6.81
N ASN A 122 -13.23 0.96 -8.02
CA ASN A 122 -14.51 1.16 -8.68
C ASN A 122 -15.01 2.62 -8.54
N ARG A 123 -16.22 2.80 -8.02
CA ARG A 123 -16.83 4.11 -7.75
C ARG A 123 -16.68 4.58 -6.30
N TRP A 124 -15.98 3.82 -5.45
CA TRP A 124 -15.76 4.19 -4.05
C TRP A 124 -14.99 5.51 -3.90
N PRO A 125 -15.04 6.16 -2.73
CA PRO A 125 -14.33 7.41 -2.50
C PRO A 125 -12.81 7.25 -2.71
N GLN A 126 -12.21 8.29 -3.30
CA GLN A 126 -10.77 8.42 -3.50
C GLN A 126 -10.00 8.22 -2.19
N MET A 127 -8.89 7.50 -2.25
CA MET A 127 -8.00 7.26 -1.11
C MET A 127 -6.73 8.07 -1.23
N LEU A 128 -6.47 8.90 -0.23
CA LEU A 128 -5.22 9.62 -0.08
C LEU A 128 -4.11 8.67 0.35
N ILE A 129 -2.93 8.89 -0.17
CA ILE A 129 -1.75 8.03 0.02
C ILE A 129 -0.82 8.70 1.02
N SER A 130 -0.22 7.90 1.90
CA SER A 130 0.81 8.34 2.84
C SER A 130 1.81 7.21 3.13
N ARG A 131 3.00 7.58 3.58
CA ARG A 131 4.06 6.68 4.07
C ARG A 131 4.10 6.72 5.60
N GLY A 132 4.30 5.57 6.22
CA GLY A 132 4.63 5.44 7.64
C GLY A 132 6.11 5.65 7.93
N CYS A 133 6.46 5.89 9.20
CA CYS A 133 7.85 6.00 9.66
C CYS A 133 8.63 4.66 9.52
N ASP A 134 7.88 3.56 9.51
CA ASP A 134 8.31 2.19 9.22
C ASP A 134 8.40 1.90 7.73
N TRP A 135 8.19 2.90 6.86
CA TRP A 135 8.18 2.75 5.41
C TRP A 135 7.00 1.94 4.85
N GLY A 136 5.98 1.64 5.66
CA GLY A 136 4.73 1.08 5.14
C GLY A 136 3.92 2.09 4.33
N TRP A 137 3.13 1.61 3.39
CA TRP A 137 2.14 2.41 2.69
C TRP A 137 0.79 2.41 3.43
N LYS A 138 0.11 3.56 3.39
CA LYS A 138 -1.28 3.69 3.83
C LYS A 138 -2.09 4.43 2.79
N MET A 139 -3.25 3.86 2.45
CA MET A 139 -4.27 4.50 1.61
C MET A 139 -5.53 4.69 2.42
N SER A 140 -6.11 5.89 2.45
CA SER A 140 -7.23 6.15 3.35
C SER A 140 -8.17 7.26 2.86
N ASN A 141 -9.44 7.12 3.22
CA ASN A 141 -10.44 8.18 3.15
C ASN A 141 -11.24 8.22 4.47
N GLU A 142 -12.36 8.94 4.52
CA GLU A 142 -13.18 9.06 5.73
C GLU A 142 -13.83 7.74 6.18
N LEU A 143 -14.07 6.82 5.25
CA LEU A 143 -14.83 5.59 5.48
C LEU A 143 -13.93 4.39 5.76
N PHE A 144 -12.78 4.26 5.12
CA PHE A 144 -11.93 3.07 5.24
C PHE A 144 -10.44 3.39 5.05
N CYS A 145 -9.60 2.42 5.41
CA CYS A 145 -8.19 2.44 5.05
C CYS A 145 -7.64 1.08 4.69
N TYR A 146 -6.56 1.16 3.93
CA TYR A 146 -5.65 0.09 3.58
C TYR A 146 -4.28 0.40 4.18
N SER A 147 -3.65 -0.58 4.80
CA SER A 147 -2.26 -0.54 5.22
C SER A 147 -1.50 -1.67 4.52
N SER A 148 -0.32 -1.40 3.98
CA SER A 148 0.50 -2.47 3.41
C SER A 148 0.90 -3.46 4.51
N VAL A 149 0.71 -4.75 4.26
CA VAL A 149 1.26 -5.79 5.12
C VAL A 149 2.80 -5.70 5.08
N PRO A 150 3.49 -5.80 6.23
CA PRO A 150 4.95 -5.80 6.25
C PRO A 150 5.54 -6.89 5.35
N ASP A 151 6.54 -6.52 4.55
CA ASP A 151 7.18 -7.36 3.55
C ASP A 151 8.71 -7.22 3.53
N ALA A 152 9.30 -6.71 4.61
CA ALA A 152 10.75 -6.51 4.70
C ALA A 152 11.58 -7.80 4.49
N GLU A 153 10.99 -8.96 4.81
CA GLU A 153 11.59 -10.29 4.62
C GLU A 153 11.45 -10.82 3.18
N LYS A 154 10.74 -10.11 2.30
CA LYS A 154 10.53 -10.56 0.92
C LYS A 154 11.84 -10.44 0.15
N LYS A 155 12.37 -11.58 -0.28
CA LYS A 155 13.59 -11.64 -1.11
C LYS A 155 13.43 -10.80 -2.37
N GLY A 156 14.40 -9.94 -2.64
CA GLY A 156 14.40 -9.04 -3.78
C GLY A 156 13.58 -7.76 -3.57
N GLY A 157 12.96 -7.56 -2.40
CA GLY A 157 12.17 -6.36 -2.08
C GLY A 157 10.92 -6.18 -2.94
N THR A 158 10.20 -5.08 -2.69
CA THR A 158 8.94 -4.74 -3.38
C THR A 158 8.92 -3.30 -3.89
N GLY A 159 7.92 -2.96 -4.69
CA GLY A 159 7.80 -1.63 -5.26
C GLY A 159 8.66 -1.43 -6.51
N PRO A 160 8.62 -0.24 -7.12
CA PRO A 160 9.22 -0.01 -8.44
C PRO A 160 10.75 -0.20 -8.43
N CYS A 161 11.30 -0.65 -9.57
CA CYS A 161 12.75 -0.74 -9.79
C CYS A 161 13.41 0.60 -10.20
N PHE A 162 12.61 1.63 -10.48
CA PHE A 162 13.12 2.86 -11.11
C PHE A 162 13.61 3.86 -10.06
N VAL A 163 14.80 4.42 -10.29
CA VAL A 163 15.34 5.62 -9.64
C VAL A 163 14.98 6.83 -10.49
#